data_AF-A0A6M1YY30-F1
#
_entry.id   AF-A0A6M1YY30-F1
#
_cell.length_a   1.000
_cell.length_b   1.000
_cell.length_c   1.000
_cell.angle_alpha   90.00
_cell.angle_beta   90.00
_cell.angle_gamma   90.00
#
_symmetry.space_group_name_H-M   'P 1'
#
loop_
_entity.id
_entity.type
_entity.pdbx_description
1 polymer ?
#
loop_
_entity_poly.entity_id
_entity_poly.type
_entity_poly.pdbx_seq_one_letter_code
_entity_poly.pdbx_strand_id
1 'polypeptide(L)'
;MKKSILYFSIFILFLGCSGLEESEKEKIRKMNATGEYIYRSSDDTFFSIDPPKRHIRENYPWEESFIGNQVRITKEFFRCMGSSQNPPLKKEVSGQPAYTFDCGGMLQHSLPLMNGKEFTYPVLIDLLNYVQERTGKKVIITCGHRCPTHNTYSDRSRFNQTSKHMIAAEVDFYVKGLEWSPERVVEILLEYYANHPKWSEDPKYVNFQRYERETNVSMLPWYNKEVFIKVFKKDEGRDLENAHRFPYVSIQVKWDRDAEEAVTYSWSKAFNGYLRY
;
A
#
# COMPACT_ATOMS: atom_id res chain seq x y z
N MET A 1 -45.94 -67.74 27.47
CA MET A 1 -46.07 -68.30 26.11
C MET A 1 -46.88 -67.42 25.14
N LYS A 2 -48.05 -66.86 25.49
CA LYS A 2 -48.86 -66.06 24.54
C LYS A 2 -48.18 -64.79 23.98
N LYS A 3 -47.30 -64.14 24.75
CA LYS A 3 -46.55 -62.95 24.28
C LYS A 3 -45.46 -63.28 23.24
N SER A 4 -44.79 -64.43 23.34
CA SER A 4 -43.77 -64.85 22.37
C SER A 4 -44.34 -65.16 20.98
N ILE A 5 -45.57 -65.66 20.91
CA ILE A 5 -46.24 -65.93 19.63
C ILE A 5 -46.58 -64.61 18.92
N LEU A 6 -47.03 -63.58 19.66
CA LEU A 6 -47.32 -62.27 19.10
C LEU A 6 -46.06 -61.60 18.53
N TYR A 7 -44.94 -61.66 19.25
CA TYR A 7 -43.67 -61.11 18.74
C TYR A 7 -43.14 -61.89 17.53
N PHE A 8 -43.36 -63.20 17.48
CA PHE A 8 -42.98 -64.01 16.31
C PHE A 8 -43.85 -63.71 15.08
N SER A 9 -45.16 -63.50 15.26
CA SER A 9 -46.06 -63.08 14.19
C SER A 9 -45.73 -61.68 13.65
N ILE A 10 -45.33 -60.75 14.51
CA ILE A 10 -44.87 -59.41 14.11
C ILE A 10 -43.56 -59.51 13.32
N PHE A 11 -42.64 -60.40 13.70
CA PHE A 11 -41.37 -60.59 13.00
C PHE A 11 -41.55 -61.15 11.57
N ILE A 12 -42.54 -62.02 11.37
CA ILE A 12 -42.86 -62.57 10.04
C ILE A 12 -43.44 -61.49 9.12
N LEU A 13 -44.23 -60.55 9.64
CA LEU A 13 -44.77 -59.43 8.86
C LEU A 13 -43.67 -58.48 8.34
N PHE A 14 -42.54 -58.36 9.04
CA PHE A 14 -41.41 -57.53 8.59
C PHE A 14 -40.49 -58.20 7.56
N LEU A 15 -40.63 -59.51 7.33
CA LEU A 15 -39.87 -60.24 6.29
C LEU A 15 -40.54 -60.20 4.91
N GLY A 16 -41.78 -59.72 4.81
CA GLY A 16 -42.56 -59.71 3.56
C GLY A 16 -42.33 -58.50 2.64
N CYS A 17 -41.52 -57.52 3.03
CA CYS A 17 -41.35 -56.26 2.27
C CYS A 17 -40.00 -56.12 1.55
N SER A 18 -39.37 -57.22 1.13
CA SER A 18 -38.18 -57.16 0.26
C SER A 18 -38.56 -57.36 -1.22
N GLY A 19 -38.86 -56.25 -1.89
CA GLY A 19 -38.36 -55.92 -3.24
C GLY A 19 -38.45 -56.95 -4.38
N LEU A 20 -39.51 -57.76 -4.47
CA LEU A 20 -39.71 -58.64 -5.65
C LEU A 20 -39.75 -57.86 -6.98
N GLU A 21 -40.30 -56.63 -6.97
CA GLU A 21 -40.36 -55.75 -8.15
C GLU A 21 -38.98 -55.29 -8.66
N GLU A 22 -38.00 -55.06 -7.78
CA GLU A 22 -36.65 -54.67 -8.20
C GLU A 22 -35.97 -55.81 -8.95
N SER A 23 -36.20 -57.06 -8.52
CA SER A 23 -35.63 -58.24 -9.18
C SER A 23 -36.26 -58.52 -10.55
N GLU A 24 -37.55 -58.26 -10.71
CA GLU A 24 -38.22 -58.43 -12.02
C GLU A 24 -37.87 -57.29 -12.98
N LYS A 25 -37.87 -56.04 -12.50
CA LYS A 25 -37.41 -54.88 -13.31
C LYS A 25 -35.96 -55.05 -13.72
N GLU A 26 -35.09 -55.56 -12.85
CA GLU A 26 -33.70 -55.82 -13.19
C GLU A 26 -33.54 -57.01 -14.15
N LYS A 27 -34.35 -58.06 -14.01
CA LYS A 27 -34.41 -59.16 -15.01
C LYS A 27 -34.84 -58.65 -16.38
N ILE A 28 -35.91 -57.86 -16.45
CA ILE A 28 -36.40 -57.26 -17.70
C ILE A 28 -35.33 -56.32 -18.28
N ARG A 29 -34.68 -55.51 -17.44
CA ARG A 29 -33.59 -54.62 -17.87
C ARG A 29 -32.38 -55.39 -18.40
N LYS A 30 -32.03 -56.54 -17.81
CA LYS A 30 -30.96 -57.43 -18.33
C LYS A 30 -31.37 -58.12 -19.62
N MET A 31 -32.62 -58.55 -19.74
CA MET A 31 -33.15 -59.15 -20.98
C MET A 31 -33.23 -58.15 -22.13
N ASN A 32 -33.56 -56.89 -21.84
CA ASN A 32 -33.65 -55.79 -22.81
C ASN A 32 -32.32 -55.04 -22.99
N ALA A 33 -31.27 -55.41 -22.24
CA ALA A 33 -29.95 -54.82 -22.40
C ALA A 33 -29.29 -55.39 -23.65
N THR A 34 -29.54 -54.76 -24.79
CA THR A 34 -28.77 -55.00 -26.00
C THR A 34 -27.47 -54.21 -25.89
N GLY A 35 -26.39 -54.89 -25.54
CA GLY A 35 -25.04 -54.35 -25.65
C GLY A 35 -24.44 -54.76 -26.99
N GLU A 36 -23.91 -53.81 -27.74
CA GLU A 36 -23.01 -54.10 -28.85
C GLU A 36 -21.58 -54.12 -28.30
N TYR A 37 -20.81 -55.15 -28.67
CA TYR A 37 -19.39 -55.16 -28.36
C TYR A 37 -18.71 -54.11 -29.23
N ILE A 38 -18.27 -53.03 -28.60
CA ILE A 38 -17.42 -52.05 -29.26
C ILE A 38 -16.03 -52.67 -29.38
N TYR A 39 -15.74 -53.22 -30.57
CA TYR A 39 -14.40 -53.67 -30.92
C TYR A 39 -13.59 -52.45 -31.35
N ARG A 40 -12.47 -52.21 -30.67
CA ARG A 40 -11.48 -51.25 -31.15
C ARG A 40 -10.65 -51.90 -32.25
N SER A 41 -10.50 -51.23 -33.37
CA SER A 41 -9.58 -51.71 -34.40
C SER A 41 -8.14 -51.55 -33.91
N SER A 42 -7.23 -52.43 -34.31
CA SER A 42 -5.78 -52.24 -34.10
C SER A 42 -5.26 -50.94 -34.72
N ASP A 43 -6.05 -50.38 -35.65
CA ASP A 43 -5.72 -49.20 -36.44
C ASP A 43 -6.37 -47.92 -35.85
N ASP A 44 -7.04 -48.02 -34.70
CA ASP A 44 -7.59 -46.87 -34.00
C ASP A 44 -6.44 -45.96 -33.55
N THR A 45 -6.36 -44.78 -34.17
CA THR A 45 -5.37 -43.77 -33.84
C THR A 45 -5.79 -43.05 -32.56
N PHE A 46 -5.01 -43.23 -31.50
CA PHE A 46 -5.17 -42.46 -30.28
C PHE A 46 -4.71 -41.02 -30.53
N PHE A 47 -5.64 -40.07 -30.46
CA PHE A 47 -5.26 -38.66 -30.37
C PHE A 47 -4.45 -38.49 -29.09
N SER A 48 -3.17 -38.14 -29.25
CA SER A 48 -2.33 -37.73 -28.11
C SER A 48 -2.90 -36.40 -27.60
N ILE A 49 -3.65 -36.47 -26.50
CA ILE A 49 -4.08 -35.27 -25.80
C ILE A 49 -2.85 -34.76 -25.04
N ASP A 50 -2.34 -33.60 -25.44
CA ASP A 50 -1.28 -32.94 -24.70
C ASP A 50 -1.67 -32.76 -23.23
N PRO A 51 -0.74 -32.95 -22.28
CA PRO A 51 -1.03 -32.71 -20.88
C PRO A 51 -1.51 -31.26 -20.70
N PRO A 52 -2.55 -31.04 -19.88
CA PRO A 52 -3.11 -29.72 -19.68
C PRO A 52 -2.02 -28.77 -19.18
N LYS A 53 -1.76 -27.71 -19.96
CA LYS A 53 -0.84 -26.65 -19.56
C LYS A 53 -1.58 -25.73 -18.60
N ARG A 54 -0.95 -25.39 -17.47
CA ARG A 54 -1.48 -24.39 -16.55
C ARG A 54 -1.51 -23.04 -17.27
N HIS A 55 -2.71 -22.55 -17.59
CA HIS A 55 -2.88 -21.22 -18.12
C HIS A 55 -2.59 -20.20 -17.02
N ILE A 56 -1.53 -19.40 -17.20
CA ILE A 56 -1.29 -18.24 -16.36
C ILE A 56 -2.26 -17.16 -16.84
N ARG A 57 -3.25 -16.87 -16.01
CA ARG A 57 -4.21 -15.79 -16.21
C ARG A 57 -3.46 -14.46 -16.33
N GLU A 58 -3.87 -13.62 -17.27
CA GLU A 58 -3.47 -12.22 -17.30
C GLU A 58 -4.06 -11.47 -16.11
N ASN A 59 -3.30 -10.53 -15.56
CA ASN A 59 -3.78 -9.71 -14.46
C ASN A 59 -4.93 -8.80 -14.95
N TYR A 60 -5.93 -8.59 -14.11
CA TYR A 60 -6.93 -7.58 -14.38
C TYR A 60 -6.34 -6.17 -14.20
N PRO A 61 -6.81 -5.15 -14.94
CA PRO A 61 -6.29 -3.79 -14.83
C PRO A 61 -6.31 -3.21 -13.41
N TRP A 62 -7.29 -3.58 -12.58
CA TRP A 62 -7.34 -3.10 -11.20
C TRP A 62 -6.34 -3.79 -10.27
N GLU A 63 -5.84 -4.99 -10.60
CA GLU A 63 -4.81 -5.67 -9.81
C GLU A 63 -3.48 -4.92 -9.86
N GLU A 64 -3.23 -4.14 -10.91
CA GLU A 64 -2.08 -3.23 -11.00
C GLU A 64 -2.15 -2.07 -9.98
N SER A 65 -3.34 -1.81 -9.43
CA SER A 65 -3.53 -0.81 -8.36
C SER A 65 -3.12 -1.35 -6.99
N PHE A 66 -2.66 -2.60 -6.89
CA PHE A 66 -2.32 -3.24 -5.63
C PHE A 66 -0.90 -3.83 -5.62
N ILE A 67 -0.31 -3.88 -4.43
CA ILE A 67 0.91 -4.61 -4.11
C ILE A 67 0.51 -5.63 -3.04
N GLY A 68 0.32 -6.89 -3.48
CA GLY A 68 -0.33 -7.90 -2.66
C GLY A 68 -1.73 -7.45 -2.27
N ASN A 69 -1.98 -7.27 -0.97
CA ASN A 69 -3.27 -6.83 -0.43
C ASN A 69 -3.34 -5.31 -0.17
N GLN A 70 -2.29 -4.56 -0.48
CA GLN A 70 -2.21 -3.11 -0.19
C GLN A 70 -2.45 -2.31 -1.45
N VAL A 71 -3.17 -1.19 -1.34
CA VAL A 71 -3.29 -0.24 -2.45
C VAL A 71 -1.90 0.34 -2.75
N ARG A 72 -1.51 0.33 -4.02
CA ARG A 72 -0.28 0.91 -4.51
C ARG A 72 -0.31 2.42 -4.26
N ILE A 73 0.75 2.93 -3.64
CA ILE A 73 0.89 4.36 -3.39
C ILE A 73 1.12 5.05 -4.73
N THR A 74 0.33 6.09 -4.98
CA THR A 74 0.44 6.97 -6.14
C THR A 74 0.67 8.40 -5.65
N LYS A 75 0.87 9.33 -6.57
CA LYS A 75 1.02 10.76 -6.24
C LYS A 75 -0.17 11.33 -5.44
N GLU A 76 -1.36 10.75 -5.59
CA GLU A 76 -2.58 11.22 -4.92
C GLU A 76 -2.49 11.13 -3.40
N PHE A 77 -1.71 10.18 -2.88
CA PHE A 77 -1.45 10.03 -1.45
C PHE A 77 -0.60 11.15 -0.87
N PHE A 78 0.02 11.97 -1.71
CA PHE A 78 0.83 13.11 -1.30
C PHE A 78 0.04 14.41 -1.32
N ARG A 79 -1.27 14.41 -1.58
CA ARG A 79 -2.04 15.66 -1.57
C ARG A 79 -2.07 16.29 -0.18
N CYS A 80 -2.24 17.60 -0.17
CA CYS A 80 -2.40 18.37 1.06
C CYS A 80 -3.68 17.98 1.79
N MET A 81 -3.55 17.69 3.09
CA MET A 81 -4.62 17.22 3.96
C MET A 81 -5.30 18.34 4.76
N GLY A 82 -4.97 19.60 4.47
CA GLY A 82 -5.60 20.74 5.10
C GLY A 82 -7.12 20.75 4.94
N SER A 83 -7.81 21.27 5.95
CA SER A 83 -9.26 21.32 5.99
C SER A 83 -9.76 22.69 6.45
N SER A 84 -10.67 23.29 5.68
CA SER A 84 -11.33 24.55 6.06
C SER A 84 -12.22 24.39 7.30
N GLN A 85 -12.47 23.16 7.73
CA GLN A 85 -13.20 22.84 8.97
C GLN A 85 -12.29 22.87 10.21
N ASN A 86 -10.97 22.93 10.03
CA ASN A 86 -10.05 23.00 11.15
C ASN A 86 -10.23 24.35 11.90
N PRO A 87 -10.21 24.33 13.24
CA PRO A 87 -10.47 25.54 14.02
C PRO A 87 -9.38 26.59 13.79
N PRO A 88 -9.71 27.90 13.75
CA PRO A 88 -8.71 28.92 13.55
C PRO A 88 -7.77 29.01 14.75
N LEU A 89 -6.47 29.12 14.46
CA LEU A 89 -5.44 29.24 15.48
C LEU A 89 -5.26 30.71 15.86
N LYS A 90 -5.56 31.04 17.12
CA LYS A 90 -5.40 32.39 17.69
C LYS A 90 -3.93 32.70 17.96
N LYS A 91 -3.50 33.91 17.65
CA LYS A 91 -2.20 34.45 18.03
C LYS A 91 -2.33 35.94 18.29
N GLU A 92 -1.60 36.45 19.26
CA GLU A 92 -1.48 37.89 19.45
C GLU A 92 -0.35 38.44 18.57
N VAL A 93 -0.67 39.43 17.74
CA VAL A 93 0.29 40.15 16.90
C VAL A 93 0.10 41.63 17.20
N SER A 94 1.13 42.27 17.76
CA SER A 94 1.10 43.69 18.12
C SER A 94 -0.07 44.08 19.03
N GLY A 95 -0.42 43.22 20.00
CA GLY A 95 -1.52 43.46 20.95
C GLY A 95 -2.92 43.22 20.38
N GLN A 96 -3.03 42.71 19.15
CA GLN A 96 -4.31 42.39 18.51
C GLN A 96 -4.42 40.88 18.23
N PRO A 97 -5.62 40.28 18.37
CA PRO A 97 -5.82 38.88 18.01
C PRO A 97 -5.79 38.71 16.49
N ALA A 98 -4.76 38.03 16.00
CA ALA A 98 -4.65 37.51 14.65
C ALA A 98 -5.08 36.04 14.61
N TYR A 99 -5.79 35.67 13.55
CA TYR A 99 -6.25 34.31 13.32
C TYR A 99 -5.54 33.73 12.10
N THR A 100 -5.06 32.49 12.20
CA THR A 100 -4.61 31.73 11.03
C THR A 100 -5.60 30.62 10.78
N PHE A 101 -6.10 30.59 9.55
CA PHE A 101 -7.00 29.58 9.04
C PHE A 101 -6.20 28.55 8.25
N ASP A 102 -6.69 27.32 8.27
CA ASP A 102 -6.16 26.28 7.41
C ASP A 102 -6.66 26.46 5.97
N CYS A 103 -6.01 25.78 5.01
CA CYS A 103 -6.50 25.66 3.65
C CYS A 103 -7.61 24.60 3.53
N GLY A 104 -8.25 24.46 2.38
CA GLY A 104 -9.20 23.36 2.10
C GLY A 104 -8.58 22.12 1.42
N GLY A 105 -7.25 21.99 1.50
CA GLY A 105 -6.50 20.82 1.03
C GLY A 105 -6.72 20.51 -0.45
N MET A 106 -6.84 19.23 -0.75
CA MET A 106 -7.04 18.70 -2.11
C MET A 106 -8.26 19.27 -2.87
N LEU A 107 -9.24 19.84 -2.16
CA LEU A 107 -10.44 20.42 -2.80
C LEU A 107 -10.22 21.85 -3.29
N GLN A 108 -9.18 22.53 -2.79
CA GLN A 108 -8.93 23.95 -3.07
C GLN A 108 -7.67 24.19 -3.89
N HIS A 109 -6.79 23.18 -3.98
CA HIS A 109 -5.57 23.32 -4.75
C HIS A 109 -4.99 21.99 -5.21
N SER A 110 -4.17 22.05 -6.27
CA SER A 110 -3.47 20.90 -6.85
C SER A 110 -2.23 20.49 -6.05
N LEU A 111 -1.60 19.40 -6.45
CA LEU A 111 -0.17 19.16 -6.18
C LEU A 111 0.70 20.20 -6.91
N PRO A 112 1.99 20.33 -6.56
CA PRO A 112 2.94 21.10 -7.35
C PRO A 112 2.94 20.65 -8.82
N LEU A 113 3.17 21.57 -9.73
CA LEU A 113 3.22 21.37 -11.16
C LEU A 113 4.67 21.30 -11.62
N MET A 114 4.97 20.28 -12.42
CA MET A 114 6.19 20.21 -13.20
C MET A 114 5.79 20.00 -14.66
N ASN A 115 6.27 20.86 -15.56
CA ASN A 115 5.91 20.83 -16.98
C ASN A 115 4.39 20.83 -17.24
N GLY A 116 3.64 21.63 -16.46
CA GLY A 116 2.19 21.77 -16.57
C GLY A 116 1.37 20.60 -16.02
N LYS A 117 2.00 19.61 -15.37
CA LYS A 117 1.31 18.44 -14.79
C LYS A 117 1.58 18.35 -13.29
N GLU A 118 0.58 17.93 -12.53
CA GLU A 118 0.74 17.61 -11.11
C GLU A 118 1.83 16.55 -10.88
N PHE A 119 2.71 16.86 -9.93
CA PHE A 119 3.98 16.22 -9.73
C PHE A 119 4.26 15.98 -8.24
N THR A 120 4.88 14.84 -7.97
CA THR A 120 5.63 14.54 -6.75
C THR A 120 6.87 13.76 -7.18
N TYR A 121 7.91 13.77 -6.36
CA TYR A 121 9.17 13.12 -6.73
C TYR A 121 9.00 11.60 -6.79
N PRO A 122 9.27 10.95 -7.95
CA PRO A 122 9.05 9.51 -8.13
C PRO A 122 9.75 8.64 -7.10
N VAL A 123 10.96 9.02 -6.67
CA VAL A 123 11.71 8.29 -5.64
C VAL A 123 10.92 8.10 -4.33
N LEU A 124 10.07 9.06 -3.95
CA LEU A 124 9.25 8.92 -2.75
C LEU A 124 8.18 7.83 -2.95
N ILE A 125 7.55 7.79 -4.11
CA ILE A 125 6.57 6.75 -4.46
C ILE A 125 7.25 5.38 -4.49
N ASP A 126 8.42 5.29 -5.13
CA ASP A 126 9.16 4.03 -5.26
C ASP A 126 9.57 3.47 -3.90
N LEU A 127 10.15 4.31 -3.04
CA LEU A 127 10.58 3.91 -1.70
C LEU A 127 9.41 3.44 -0.84
N LEU A 128 8.30 4.16 -0.82
CA LEU A 128 7.14 3.78 -0.01
C LEU A 128 6.47 2.49 -0.54
N ASN A 129 6.36 2.33 -1.86
CA ASN A 129 5.85 1.10 -2.45
C ASN A 129 6.77 -0.09 -2.20
N TYR A 130 8.09 0.10 -2.24
CA TYR A 130 9.06 -0.93 -1.89
C TYR A 130 8.91 -1.35 -0.42
N VAL A 131 8.69 -0.41 0.49
CA VAL A 131 8.38 -0.73 1.89
C VAL A 131 7.08 -1.54 2.00
N GLN A 132 6.02 -1.18 1.28
CA GLN A 132 4.77 -1.97 1.28
C GLN A 132 4.99 -3.39 0.74
N GLU A 133 5.76 -3.53 -0.34
CA GLU A 133 6.08 -4.81 -0.97
C GLU A 133 6.89 -5.72 -0.02
N ARG A 134 7.96 -5.20 0.55
CA ARG A 134 8.85 -5.98 1.44
C ARG A 134 8.22 -6.35 2.76
N THR A 135 7.29 -5.54 3.26
CA THR A 135 6.64 -5.79 4.56
C THR A 135 5.28 -6.48 4.43
N GLY A 136 4.63 -6.42 3.27
CA GLY A 136 3.23 -6.80 3.09
C GLY A 136 2.25 -5.93 3.89
N LYS A 137 2.71 -4.84 4.50
CA LYS A 137 1.95 -3.99 5.43
C LYS A 137 1.62 -2.65 4.78
N LYS A 138 0.51 -2.05 5.22
CA LYS A 138 0.07 -0.74 4.77
C LYS A 138 1.03 0.34 5.27
N VAL A 139 1.53 1.15 4.36
CA VAL A 139 2.21 2.42 4.68
C VAL A 139 1.15 3.49 4.89
N ILE A 140 1.23 4.23 6.00
CA ILE A 140 0.36 5.36 6.33
C ILE A 140 1.18 6.63 6.19
N ILE A 141 0.91 7.39 5.13
CA ILE A 141 1.48 8.73 4.93
C ILE A 141 0.73 9.69 5.84
N THR A 142 1.45 10.34 6.73
CA THR A 142 0.94 11.34 7.67
C THR A 142 1.14 12.75 7.18
N CYS A 143 2.07 12.97 6.25
CA CYS A 143 2.21 14.24 5.56
C CYS A 143 2.92 14.06 4.22
N GLY A 144 2.31 14.55 3.15
CA GLY A 144 2.92 14.62 1.82
C GLY A 144 3.23 16.08 1.43
N HIS A 145 2.52 16.62 0.45
CA HIS A 145 2.59 18.03 0.09
C HIS A 145 1.82 18.89 1.09
N ARG A 146 2.39 20.04 1.49
CA ARG A 146 1.67 21.10 2.21
C ARG A 146 1.66 22.37 1.39
N CYS A 147 0.50 22.99 1.12
CA CYS A 147 0.55 24.35 0.58
C CYS A 147 1.07 25.32 1.65
N PRO A 148 1.61 26.50 1.28
CA PRO A 148 2.14 27.46 2.25
C PRO A 148 1.17 27.87 3.36
N THR A 149 -0.13 27.99 3.03
CA THR A 149 -1.18 28.29 4.02
C THR A 149 -1.29 27.17 5.06
N HIS A 150 -1.42 25.93 4.60
CA HIS A 150 -1.50 24.77 5.47
C HIS A 150 -0.22 24.52 6.26
N ASN A 151 0.93 24.69 5.62
CA ASN A 151 2.23 24.57 6.26
C ASN A 151 2.37 25.56 7.44
N THR A 152 1.97 26.81 7.23
CA THR A 152 1.95 27.83 8.29
C THR A 152 0.89 27.53 9.36
N TYR A 153 -0.21 26.90 8.98
CA TYR A 153 -1.24 26.47 9.93
C TYR A 153 -0.73 25.33 10.82
N SER A 154 -0.10 24.29 10.26
CA SER A 154 0.34 23.11 11.02
C SER A 154 1.52 23.40 11.94
N ASP A 155 2.55 24.10 11.44
CA ASP A 155 3.72 24.49 12.22
C ASP A 155 4.27 25.86 11.77
N ARG A 156 4.33 26.80 12.72
CA ARG A 156 4.80 28.18 12.51
C ARG A 156 6.29 28.37 12.82
N SER A 157 6.99 27.30 13.17
CA SER A 157 8.42 27.34 13.48
C SER A 157 9.22 27.88 12.29
N ARG A 158 10.37 28.51 12.56
CA ARG A 158 11.26 29.00 11.51
C ARG A 158 11.75 27.85 10.61
N PHE A 159 11.93 26.66 11.18
CA PHE A 159 12.35 25.46 10.43
C PHE A 159 11.31 25.07 9.37
N ASN A 160 10.02 25.22 9.67
CA ASN A 160 8.96 24.82 8.76
C ASN A 160 8.75 25.82 7.60
N GLN A 161 9.26 27.06 7.71
CA GLN A 161 9.14 28.07 6.65
C GLN A 161 9.87 27.70 5.35
N THR A 162 10.82 26.78 5.41
CA THR A 162 11.56 26.26 4.24
C THR A 162 11.37 24.75 4.08
N SER A 163 10.24 24.23 4.55
CA SER A 163 9.90 22.81 4.49
C SER A 163 9.85 22.29 3.06
N LYS A 164 10.37 21.07 2.84
CA LYS A 164 10.35 20.43 1.52
C LYS A 164 9.00 19.80 1.20
N HIS A 165 8.12 19.63 2.19
CA HIS A 165 6.72 19.32 1.97
C HIS A 165 6.04 20.34 1.04
N MET A 166 6.44 21.62 1.11
CA MET A 166 5.85 22.66 0.24
C MET A 166 6.17 22.50 -1.25
N ILE A 167 7.20 21.75 -1.58
CA ILE A 167 7.58 21.45 -2.98
C ILE A 167 7.39 19.97 -3.33
N ALA A 168 6.59 19.24 -2.54
CA ALA A 168 6.34 17.80 -2.66
C ALA A 168 7.61 16.92 -2.64
N ALA A 169 8.70 17.43 -2.04
CA ALA A 169 10.00 16.76 -1.95
C ALA A 169 10.26 16.12 -0.57
N GLU A 170 9.22 15.94 0.23
CA GLU A 170 9.28 15.36 1.56
C GLU A 170 8.02 14.58 1.88
N VAL A 171 8.17 13.50 2.62
CA VAL A 171 7.06 12.68 3.09
C VAL A 171 7.32 12.17 4.50
N ASP A 172 6.30 12.27 5.34
CA ASP A 172 6.27 11.68 6.68
C ASP A 172 5.31 10.50 6.67
N PHE A 173 5.74 9.37 7.24
CA PHE A 173 4.93 8.17 7.26
C PHE A 173 5.33 7.21 8.39
N TYR A 174 4.45 6.25 8.65
CA TYR A 174 4.75 5.06 9.44
C TYR A 174 4.14 3.80 8.78
N VAL A 175 4.55 2.62 9.22
CA VAL A 175 4.06 1.35 8.67
C VAL A 175 3.14 0.69 9.70
N LYS A 176 1.91 0.35 9.28
CA LYS A 176 0.93 -0.29 10.16
C LYS A 176 1.41 -1.65 10.62
N GLY A 177 1.44 -1.88 11.93
CA GLY A 177 2.00 -3.07 12.57
C GLY A 177 3.54 -3.11 12.61
N LEU A 178 4.22 -1.98 12.39
CA LEU A 178 5.65 -1.73 12.62
C LEU A 178 5.85 -0.32 13.25
N GLU A 179 4.84 0.23 13.91
CA GLU A 179 4.81 1.59 14.45
C GLU A 179 5.96 1.86 15.43
N TRP A 180 6.36 0.83 16.19
CA TRP A 180 7.41 0.89 17.20
C TRP A 180 8.76 0.39 16.72
N SER A 181 8.93 0.17 15.42
CA SER A 181 10.18 -0.30 14.82
C SER A 181 10.55 0.50 13.57
N PRO A 182 10.65 1.84 13.68
CA PRO A 182 11.00 2.70 12.54
C PRO A 182 12.39 2.37 11.97
N GLU A 183 13.32 1.86 12.77
CA GLU A 183 14.64 1.43 12.34
C GLU A 183 14.57 0.30 11.31
N ARG A 184 13.63 -0.64 11.49
CA ARG A 184 13.40 -1.72 10.52
C ARG A 184 12.89 -1.16 9.19
N VAL A 185 12.10 -0.10 9.23
CA VAL A 185 11.66 0.60 8.01
C VAL A 185 12.84 1.27 7.32
N VAL A 186 13.74 1.92 8.09
CA VAL A 186 14.97 2.50 7.55
C VAL A 186 15.86 1.45 6.90
N GLU A 187 16.06 0.28 7.52
CA GLU A 187 16.81 -0.83 6.91
C GLU A 187 16.24 -1.22 5.54
N ILE A 188 14.91 -1.33 5.41
CA ILE A 188 14.25 -1.65 4.14
C ILE A 188 14.47 -0.55 3.10
N LEU A 189 14.47 0.72 3.50
CA LEU A 189 14.79 1.84 2.61
C LEU A 189 16.24 1.80 2.12
N LEU A 190 17.18 1.39 2.98
CA LEU A 190 18.58 1.19 2.59
C LEU A 190 18.73 -0.03 1.66
N GLU A 191 18.02 -1.13 1.95
CA GLU A 191 17.96 -2.34 1.11
C GLU A 191 17.45 -2.03 -0.31
N TYR A 192 16.54 -1.06 -0.47
CA TYR A 192 16.09 -0.61 -1.80
C TYR A 192 17.29 -0.22 -2.66
N TYR A 193 18.16 0.67 -2.18
CA TYR A 193 19.31 1.14 -2.94
C TYR A 193 20.35 0.05 -3.20
N ALA A 194 20.60 -0.80 -2.21
CA ALA A 194 21.55 -1.89 -2.34
C ALA A 194 21.15 -2.92 -3.40
N ASN A 195 19.84 -3.15 -3.59
CA ASN A 195 19.31 -4.16 -4.50
C ASN A 195 18.73 -3.57 -5.81
N HIS A 196 18.75 -2.24 -5.97
CA HIS A 196 18.14 -1.62 -7.14
C HIS A 196 19.03 -1.81 -8.39
N PRO A 197 18.51 -2.41 -9.48
CA PRO A 197 19.34 -2.78 -10.65
C PRO A 197 20.16 -1.63 -11.25
N LYS A 198 19.63 -0.40 -11.19
CA LYS A 198 20.30 0.80 -11.72
C LYS A 198 21.34 1.40 -10.77
N TRP A 199 21.20 1.18 -9.46
CA TRP A 199 21.93 1.96 -8.44
C TRP A 199 22.85 1.13 -7.56
N SER A 200 22.67 -0.19 -7.53
CA SER A 200 23.43 -1.13 -6.70
C SER A 200 24.94 -1.05 -6.90
N GLU A 201 25.39 -0.57 -8.06
CA GLU A 201 26.80 -0.43 -8.41
C GLU A 201 27.35 0.99 -8.21
N ASP A 202 26.50 2.02 -7.97
CA ASP A 202 26.97 3.39 -7.74
C ASP A 202 27.06 3.67 -6.22
N PRO A 203 28.29 3.81 -5.67
CA PRO A 203 28.50 4.05 -4.25
C PRO A 203 27.82 5.32 -3.74
N LYS A 204 27.54 6.31 -4.59
CA LYS A 204 26.88 7.56 -4.20
C LYS A 204 25.43 7.34 -3.78
N TYR A 205 24.79 6.28 -4.29
CA TYR A 205 23.42 5.91 -3.95
C TYR A 205 23.38 4.82 -2.87
N VAL A 206 24.30 3.85 -2.92
CA VAL A 206 24.28 2.72 -1.96
C VAL A 206 24.84 3.11 -0.59
N ASN A 207 25.91 3.93 -0.54
CA ASN A 207 26.57 4.24 0.72
C ASN A 207 25.85 5.37 1.46
N PHE A 208 25.06 4.98 2.46
CA PHE A 208 24.45 5.94 3.38
C PHE A 208 25.45 6.40 4.45
N GLN A 209 25.56 7.72 4.58
CA GLN A 209 26.33 8.39 5.62
C GLN A 209 25.41 8.86 6.75
N ARG A 210 25.96 9.02 7.95
CA ARG A 210 25.28 9.60 9.11
C ARG A 210 25.47 11.12 9.07
N TYR A 211 24.40 11.88 9.22
CA TYR A 211 24.49 13.34 9.26
C TYR A 211 24.76 13.81 10.68
N GLU A 212 25.98 14.28 10.95
CA GLU A 212 26.47 14.61 12.30
C GLU A 212 26.18 16.04 12.75
N ARG A 213 25.69 16.92 11.86
CA ARG A 213 25.31 18.29 12.24
C ARG A 213 23.98 18.29 12.97
N GLU A 214 23.73 19.35 13.74
CA GLU A 214 22.50 19.52 14.51
C GLU A 214 21.25 19.43 13.62
N THR A 215 20.27 18.65 14.06
CA THR A 215 18.96 18.49 13.44
C THR A 215 17.88 18.44 14.51
N ASN A 216 16.62 18.42 14.10
CA ASN A 216 15.47 18.36 14.98
C ASN A 216 15.11 16.94 15.48
N VAL A 217 16.05 15.98 15.40
CA VAL A 217 15.87 14.59 15.84
C VAL A 217 17.07 14.15 16.67
N SER A 218 16.83 13.34 17.70
CA SER A 218 17.92 12.80 18.54
C SER A 218 18.73 11.70 17.87
N MET A 219 18.13 10.97 16.92
CA MET A 219 18.82 9.96 16.13
C MET A 219 19.47 10.63 14.92
N LEU A 220 20.79 10.44 14.74
CA LEU A 220 21.47 10.98 13.55
C LEU A 220 20.71 10.54 12.28
N PRO A 221 20.46 11.42 11.32
CA PRO A 221 19.83 11.03 10.06
C PRO A 221 20.76 10.22 9.16
N TRP A 222 20.17 9.46 8.23
CA TRP A 222 20.90 8.81 7.13
C TRP A 222 20.77 9.65 5.87
N TYR A 223 21.80 9.68 5.03
CA TYR A 223 21.67 10.25 3.70
C TYR A 223 22.59 9.59 2.69
N ASN A 224 22.18 9.62 1.42
CA ASN A 224 23.02 9.33 0.27
C ASN A 224 22.96 10.53 -0.71
N LYS A 225 23.25 10.30 -1.99
CA LYS A 225 23.08 11.31 -3.05
C LYS A 225 21.63 11.77 -3.21
N GLU A 226 20.67 10.84 -3.17
CA GLU A 226 19.28 11.08 -3.58
C GLU A 226 18.35 11.51 -2.44
N VAL A 227 18.51 10.95 -1.24
CA VAL A 227 17.58 11.14 -0.12
C VAL A 227 18.27 11.42 1.22
N PHE A 228 17.51 12.03 2.12
CA PHE A 228 17.83 12.27 3.52
C PHE A 228 16.71 11.68 4.38
N ILE A 229 17.03 10.76 5.29
CA ILE A 229 16.07 9.97 6.05
C ILE A 229 16.23 10.31 7.53
N LYS A 230 15.15 10.76 8.16
CA LYS A 230 15.07 11.03 9.59
C LYS A 230 14.11 10.05 10.26
N VAL A 231 14.42 9.69 11.50
CA VAL A 231 13.50 8.99 12.40
C VAL A 231 13.14 9.94 13.52
N PHE A 232 11.85 10.22 13.65
CA PHE A 232 11.30 11.02 14.73
C PHE A 232 10.74 10.08 15.80
N LYS A 233 11.24 10.21 17.02
CA LYS A 233 10.70 9.46 18.16
C LYS A 233 9.31 9.97 18.53
N LYS A 234 8.65 9.24 19.44
CA LYS A 234 7.29 9.53 19.90
C LYS A 234 7.05 11.01 20.26
N ASP A 235 8.01 11.67 20.90
CA ASP A 235 7.83 13.04 21.39
C ASP A 235 8.60 14.09 20.57
N GLU A 236 9.10 13.71 19.39
CA GLU A 236 9.88 14.59 18.49
C GLU A 236 9.03 15.05 17.29
N GLY A 237 9.26 16.27 16.82
CA GLY A 237 8.74 16.77 15.54
C GLY A 237 7.22 16.89 15.43
N ARG A 238 6.51 16.96 16.56
CA ARG A 238 5.04 16.97 16.58
C ARG A 238 4.43 18.30 16.16
N ASP A 239 3.48 18.22 15.25
CA ASP A 239 2.64 19.29 14.77
C ASP A 239 1.17 18.80 14.62
N LEU A 240 0.30 19.62 14.04
CA LEU A 240 -1.12 19.29 13.88
C LEU A 240 -1.39 18.16 12.86
N GLU A 241 -0.46 17.85 11.96
CA GLU A 241 -0.62 16.82 10.93
C GLU A 241 -0.12 15.46 11.40
N ASN A 242 0.94 15.42 12.21
CA ASN A 242 1.56 14.18 12.70
C ASN A 242 1.31 13.94 14.19
N ALA A 243 0.16 14.40 14.71
CA ALA A 243 -0.31 14.26 16.08
C ALA A 243 -0.73 12.80 16.46
N HIS A 244 0.01 11.80 15.98
CA HIS A 244 -0.14 10.41 16.38
C HIS A 244 0.90 10.01 17.44
N ARG A 245 0.62 8.94 18.19
CA ARG A 245 1.43 8.52 19.36
C ARG A 245 2.68 7.70 19.03
N PHE A 246 2.98 7.52 17.75
CA PHE A 246 3.99 6.57 17.29
C PHE A 246 5.19 7.31 16.69
N PRO A 247 6.41 6.74 16.76
CA PRO A 247 7.51 7.18 15.91
C PRO A 247 7.11 7.21 14.43
N TYR A 248 7.78 8.04 13.65
CA TYR A 248 7.59 8.10 12.19
C TYR A 248 8.92 8.33 11.48
N VAL A 249 8.91 8.02 10.19
CA VAL A 249 10.04 8.21 9.28
C VAL A 249 9.72 9.37 8.36
N SER A 250 10.68 10.25 8.17
CA SER A 250 10.61 11.31 7.18
C SER A 250 11.68 11.11 6.12
N ILE A 251 11.30 11.20 4.85
CA ILE A 251 12.22 11.12 3.71
C ILE A 251 12.16 12.45 2.97
N GLN A 252 13.31 13.12 2.85
CA GLN A 252 13.48 14.32 2.05
C GLN A 252 14.32 14.01 0.81
N VAL A 253 13.86 14.45 -0.36
CA VAL A 253 14.61 14.32 -1.62
C VAL A 253 15.72 15.38 -1.65
N LYS A 254 16.94 14.95 -1.96
CA LYS A 254 18.14 15.79 -2.11
C LYS A 254 18.54 16.00 -3.56
N TRP A 255 18.30 15.02 -4.44
CA TRP A 255 18.70 15.06 -5.83
C TRP A 255 17.59 14.51 -6.71
N ASP A 256 17.21 15.26 -7.75
CA ASP A 256 16.30 14.81 -8.78
C ASP A 256 17.12 14.04 -9.82
N ARG A 257 16.84 12.74 -9.95
CA ARG A 257 17.55 11.87 -10.89
C ARG A 257 17.12 12.06 -12.34
N ASP A 258 15.94 12.62 -12.58
CA ASP A 258 15.42 12.82 -13.95
C ASP A 258 15.88 14.18 -14.49
N ALA A 259 15.88 15.20 -13.63
CA ALA A 259 16.36 16.54 -13.97
C ALA A 259 17.86 16.76 -13.73
N GLU A 260 18.54 15.78 -13.11
CA GLU A 260 19.95 15.86 -12.71
C GLU A 260 20.31 17.13 -11.93
N GLU A 261 19.45 17.52 -10.98
CA GLU A 261 19.65 18.72 -10.16
C GLU A 261 19.45 18.47 -8.67
N ALA A 262 20.05 19.34 -7.85
CA ALA A 262 19.81 19.33 -6.41
C ALA A 262 18.39 19.84 -6.10
N VAL A 263 17.69 19.10 -5.24
CA VAL A 263 16.34 19.48 -4.79
C VAL A 263 16.47 20.34 -3.55
N THR A 264 16.25 21.64 -3.73
CA THR A 264 16.21 22.62 -2.64
C THR A 264 14.88 23.36 -2.63
N TYR A 265 14.47 23.77 -1.43
CA TYR A 265 13.35 24.69 -1.29
C TYR A 265 13.61 25.98 -2.09
N SER A 266 12.59 26.48 -2.79
CA SER A 266 12.57 27.84 -3.28
C SER A 266 11.18 28.43 -3.08
N TRP A 267 11.13 29.72 -2.77
CA TRP A 267 9.85 30.41 -2.56
C TRP A 267 8.95 30.32 -3.79
N SER A 268 9.52 30.46 -4.99
CA SER A 268 8.80 30.34 -6.25
C SER A 268 8.17 28.95 -6.42
N LYS A 269 8.94 27.86 -6.21
CA LYS A 269 8.40 26.49 -6.29
C LYS A 269 7.31 26.26 -5.23
N ALA A 270 7.47 26.81 -4.03
CA ALA A 270 6.51 26.61 -2.93
C ALA A 270 5.21 27.42 -3.07
N PHE A 271 5.26 28.68 -3.52
CA PHE A 271 4.10 29.58 -3.53
C PHE A 271 3.40 29.68 -4.88
N ASN A 272 4.15 29.49 -5.97
CA ASN A 272 3.65 29.60 -7.34
C ASN A 272 3.63 28.25 -8.07
N GLY A 273 4.08 27.19 -7.41
CA GLY A 273 4.23 25.88 -8.02
C GLY A 273 2.94 25.08 -8.15
N TYR A 274 1.77 25.54 -7.71
CA TYR A 274 0.54 24.75 -7.70
C TYR A 274 -0.69 25.59 -8.10
N LEU A 275 -1.74 24.95 -8.59
CA LEU A 275 -2.99 25.60 -8.97
C LEU A 275 -3.89 25.78 -7.77
N ARG A 276 -4.61 26.90 -7.74
CA ARG A 276 -5.68 27.19 -6.76
C ARG A 276 -7.00 27.24 -7.53
N TYR A 277 -8.04 26.65 -6.95
CA TYR A 277 -9.38 26.59 -7.53
C TYR A 277 -10.28 27.68 -6.95
#